data_AF-A0A0D0C651-F1
#
_entry.id   AF-A0A0D0C651-F1
#
_cell.length_a   1.000
_cell.length_b   1.000
_cell.length_c   1.000
_cell.angle_alpha   90.00
_cell.angle_beta   90.00
_cell.angle_gamma   90.00
#
_symmetry.space_group_name_H-M   'P 1'
#
loop_
_entity.id
_entity.type
_entity.pdbx_description
1 polymer ?
#
loop_
_entity_poly.entity_id
_entity_poly.type
_entity_poly.pdbx_seq_one_letter_code
_entity_poly.pdbx_strand_id
1 'polypeptide(L)'
;FSSDRLPMLWRAIPAIEELETAWETKCDAACFALYKEAVQRGLQKIGKYYNRFNEKPVYILALVLHPYYKLDYIKMAWGGSEGQERECLSGI
;
A
#
# COMPACT_ATOMS: atom_id res chain seq x y z
N PHE A 1 -1.06 14.72 -7.25
CA PHE A 1 -1.01 14.95 -5.79
C PHE A 1 -0.84 16.44 -5.52
N SER A 2 -1.93 17.17 -5.28
CA SER A 2 -1.94 18.45 -4.55
C SER A 2 -3.40 18.89 -4.43
N SER A 3 -3.91 19.02 -3.22
CA SER A 3 -5.21 19.65 -2.94
C SER A 3 -5.07 20.34 -1.60
N ASP A 4 -4.94 21.66 -1.61
CA ASP A 4 -4.74 22.46 -0.39
C ASP A 4 -5.97 22.46 0.53
N ARG A 5 -7.10 21.94 0.04
CA ARG A 5 -8.41 22.04 0.71
C ARG A 5 -8.87 20.76 1.38
N LEU A 6 -8.24 19.62 1.10
CA LEU A 6 -8.66 18.33 1.62
C LEU A 6 -7.51 17.63 2.34
N PRO A 7 -7.77 16.95 3.48
CA PRO A 7 -6.78 16.09 4.09
C PRO A 7 -6.46 14.96 3.12
N MET A 8 -5.24 14.94 2.57
CA MET A 8 -4.80 13.95 1.57
C MET A 8 -3.96 12.83 2.18
N LEU A 9 -3.65 12.90 3.48
CA LEU A 9 -2.72 11.98 4.14
C LEU A 9 -3.20 10.52 4.10
N TRP A 10 -4.52 10.31 4.24
CA TRP A 10 -5.14 8.98 4.14
C TRP A 10 -4.89 8.31 2.79
N ARG A 11 -4.65 9.08 1.72
CA ARG A 11 -4.49 8.58 0.36
C ARG A 11 -3.06 8.10 0.06
N ALA A 12 -2.11 8.35 0.96
CA ALA A 12 -0.71 8.03 0.73
C ALA A 12 -0.47 6.51 0.60
N ILE A 13 -0.98 5.72 1.54
CA ILE A 13 -0.84 4.25 1.50
C ILE A 13 -1.59 3.66 0.30
N PRO A 14 -2.90 3.92 0.10
CA PRO A 14 -3.62 3.34 -1.04
C PRO A 14 -3.00 3.66 -2.39
N ALA A 15 -2.53 4.89 -2.59
CA ALA A 15 -1.95 5.26 -3.87
C ALA A 15 -0.57 4.63 -4.11
N ILE A 16 0.19 4.30 -3.06
CA ILE A 16 1.43 3.55 -3.19
C ILE A 16 1.14 2.07 -3.48
N GLU A 17 0.19 1.44 -2.77
CA GLU A 17 -0.21 0.05 -3.01
C GLU A 17 -0.79 -0.14 -4.43
N GLU A 18 -1.60 0.80 -4.91
CA GLU A 18 -2.12 0.81 -6.29
C GLU A 18 -0.99 0.94 -7.31
N LEU A 19 -0.01 1.82 -7.05
CA LEU A 19 1.15 2.01 -7.93
C LEU A 19 2.01 0.74 -7.99
N GLU A 20 2.26 0.10 -6.84
CA GLU A 20 3.02 -1.15 -6.73
C GLU A 20 2.34 -2.26 -7.53
N THR A 21 1.06 -2.54 -7.25
CA THR A 21 0.26 -3.56 -7.95
C THR A 21 0.26 -3.35 -9.48
N ALA A 22 0.11 -2.08 -9.91
CA ALA A 22 0.13 -1.74 -11.33
C ALA A 22 1.50 -1.98 -11.99
N TRP A 23 2.60 -1.80 -11.25
CA TRP A 23 3.95 -2.02 -11.76
C TRP A 23 4.35 -3.49 -11.72
N GLU A 24 3.88 -4.26 -10.75
CA GLU A 24 4.02 -5.72 -10.71
C GLU A 24 3.35 -6.35 -11.94
N THR A 25 2.10 -5.97 -12.21
CA THR A 25 1.36 -6.42 -13.39
C THR A 25 2.11 -6.08 -14.69
N LYS A 26 2.73 -4.89 -14.77
CA LYS A 26 3.54 -4.49 -15.93
C LYS A 26 4.85 -5.26 -16.02
N CYS A 27 5.48 -5.60 -14.89
CA CYS A 27 6.71 -6.38 -14.88
C CYS A 27 6.53 -7.79 -15.47
N ASP A 28 5.33 -8.35 -15.32
CA ASP A 28 4.98 -9.69 -15.82
C ASP A 28 4.46 -9.69 -17.26
N ALA A 29 4.08 -8.53 -17.78
CA ALA A 29 3.58 -8.39 -19.15
C ALA A 29 4.72 -8.49 -20.18
N ALA A 30 4.55 -9.35 -21.19
CA ALA A 30 5.54 -9.58 -22.24
C ALA A 30 5.97 -8.30 -22.99
N CYS A 31 5.07 -7.33 -23.13
CA CYS A 31 5.35 -6.04 -23.78
C CYS A 31 6.33 -5.14 -23.00
N PHE A 32 6.58 -5.43 -21.72
CA PHE A 32 7.54 -4.71 -20.88
C PHE A 32 8.85 -5.46 -20.68
N ALA A 33 9.09 -6.56 -21.40
CA ALA A 33 10.31 -7.36 -21.26
C ALA A 33 11.60 -6.53 -21.36
N LEU A 34 11.64 -5.53 -22.26
CA LEU A 34 12.79 -4.62 -22.42
C LEU A 34 12.99 -3.69 -21.21
N TYR A 35 11.92 -3.34 -20.51
CA TYR A 35 11.93 -2.42 -19.37
C TYR A 35 11.89 -3.15 -18.03
N LYS A 36 11.91 -4.48 -18.03
CA LYS A 36 11.71 -5.31 -16.84
C LYS A 36 12.66 -4.93 -15.71
N GLU A 37 13.95 -4.76 -16.02
CA GLU A 37 14.93 -4.33 -15.01
C GLU A 37 14.61 -2.95 -14.42
N ALA A 38 14.20 -1.99 -15.26
CA ALA A 38 13.88 -0.65 -14.81
C ALA A 38 12.62 -0.65 -13.93
N VAL A 39 11.60 -1.42 -14.30
CA VAL A 39 10.38 -1.61 -13.51
C VAL A 39 10.70 -2.28 -12.17
N GLN A 40 11.52 -3.33 -12.17
CA GLN A 40 11.96 -4.00 -10.93
C GLN A 40 12.71 -3.07 -9.99
N ARG A 41 13.64 -2.25 -10.49
CA ARG A 41 14.33 -1.23 -9.68
C ARG A 41 13.35 -0.18 -9.14
N GLY A 42 12.33 0.17 -9.93
CA GLY A 42 11.23 1.03 -9.50
C GLY A 42 10.43 0.42 -8.35
N LEU A 43 10.03 -0.85 -8.47
CA LEU A 43 9.33 -1.60 -7.42
C LEU A 43 10.16 -1.66 -6.12
N GLN A 44 11.46 -1.94 -6.22
CA GLN A 44 12.36 -1.88 -5.04
C GLN A 44 12.36 -0.49 -4.37
N LYS A 45 12.29 0.58 -5.17
CA LYS A 45 12.21 1.95 -4.65
C LYS A 45 10.86 2.22 -3.99
N ILE A 46 9.77 1.77 -4.61
CA ILE A 46 8.41 1.88 -4.07
C ILE A 46 8.34 1.16 -2.72
N GLY A 47 8.75 -0.11 -2.66
CA GLY A 47 8.80 -0.89 -1.43
C GLY A 47 9.64 -0.24 -0.33
N LYS A 48 10.78 0.39 -0.68
CA LYS A 48 11.57 1.18 0.28
C LYS A 48 10.77 2.32 0.92
N TYR A 49 9.92 3.01 0.16
CA TYR A 49 9.09 4.09 0.70
C TYR A 49 7.85 3.57 1.41
N TYR A 50 7.24 2.49 0.92
CA TYR A 50 6.15 1.81 1.59
C TYR A 50 6.56 1.38 3.00
N ASN A 51 7.73 0.74 3.15
CA ASN A 51 8.28 0.32 4.44
C ASN A 51 8.50 1.50 5.43
N ARG A 52 8.70 2.72 4.94
CA ARG A 52 8.82 3.91 5.80
C ARG A 52 7.49 4.37 6.39
N PHE A 53 6.35 3.93 5.83
CA PHE A 53 5.06 4.19 6.45
C PHE A 53 4.87 3.41 7.75
N ASN A 54 5.52 2.25 7.89
CA ASN A 54 5.49 1.44 9.12
C ASN A 54 6.07 2.20 10.32
N GLU A 55 7.05 3.08 10.09
CA GLU A 55 7.65 3.94 11.12
C GLU A 55 6.73 5.10 11.55
N LYS A 56 5.65 5.36 10.80
CA LYS A 56 4.82 6.56 10.91
C LYS A 56 3.34 6.19 11.06
N PRO A 57 2.85 5.92 12.28
CA PRO A 57 1.47 5.45 12.50
C PRO A 57 0.40 6.46 12.04
N VAL A 58 0.77 7.73 11.85
CA VAL A 58 -0.12 8.80 11.36
C VAL A 58 -0.81 8.46 10.03
N TYR A 59 -0.17 7.70 9.14
CA TYR A 59 -0.78 7.31 7.86
C TYR A 59 -1.92 6.30 8.05
N ILE A 60 -1.73 5.33 8.95
CA ILE A 60 -2.76 4.35 9.32
C ILE A 60 -3.89 5.07 10.06
N LEU A 61 -3.57 5.94 11.02
CA LEU A 61 -4.58 6.74 11.73
C LEU A 61 -5.40 7.61 10.78
N ALA A 62 -4.77 8.21 9.77
CA ALA A 62 -5.49 9.01 8.77
C ALA A 62 -6.49 8.19 7.95
N LEU A 63 -6.16 6.93 7.62
CA LEU A 63 -7.10 6.00 6.97
C LEU A 63 -8.27 5.64 7.89
N VAL A 64 -7.98 5.29 9.15
CA VAL A 64 -9.00 4.93 10.16
C VAL A 64 -9.95 6.09 10.44
N LEU A 65 -9.44 7.32 10.47
CA LEU A 65 -10.23 8.52 10.70
C LEU A 65 -10.98 8.99 9.45
N HIS A 66 -10.71 8.43 8.27
CA HIS A 66 -11.42 8.80 7.07
C HIS A 66 -12.88 8.35 7.17
N PRO A 67 -13.87 9.26 7.05
CA PRO A 67 -15.27 8.98 7.37
C PRO A 67 -15.89 7.89 6.48
N TYR A 68 -15.35 7.68 5.29
CA TYR A 68 -15.81 6.66 4.35
C TYR A 68 -15.08 5.32 4.47
N TYR A 69 -13.78 5.31 4.77
CA TYR A 69 -12.97 4.08 4.71
C TYR A 69 -12.87 3.39 6.05
N LYS A 70 -12.71 4.15 7.14
CA LYS A 70 -12.59 3.62 8.51
C LYS A 70 -11.66 2.39 8.56
N LEU A 71 -12.17 1.26 9.06
CA LEU A 71 -11.45 -0.01 9.11
C LEU A 71 -11.71 -0.87 7.86
N ASP A 72 -12.63 -0.49 6.99
CA ASP A 72 -13.04 -1.29 5.84
C ASP A 72 -11.91 -1.41 4.83
N TYR A 73 -11.12 -0.35 4.63
CA TYR A 73 -9.91 -0.41 3.81
C TYR A 73 -8.91 -1.42 4.35
N ILE A 74 -8.60 -1.35 5.65
CA ILE A 74 -7.65 -2.25 6.30
C ILE A 74 -8.10 -3.70 6.17
N LYS A 75 -9.38 -3.98 6.40
CA LYS A 75 -9.94 -5.33 6.25
C LYS A 75 -9.83 -5.85 4.83
N MET A 76 -10.06 -5.00 3.84
CA MET A 76 -9.98 -5.35 2.42
C MET A 76 -8.54 -5.57 1.98
N ALA A 77 -7.62 -4.67 2.34
CA ALA A 77 -6.24 -4.65 1.85
C ALA A 77 -5.33 -5.61 2.62
N TRP A 78 -5.48 -5.73 3.94
CA TRP A 78 -4.59 -6.48 4.82
C TRP A 78 -5.25 -7.68 5.50
N GLY A 79 -6.56 -7.87 5.30
CA GLY A 79 -7.32 -8.97 5.87
C GLY A 79 -8.08 -8.62 7.15
N GLY A 80 -9.00 -9.52 7.53
CA GLY A 80 -9.87 -9.36 8.70
C GLY A 80 -9.37 -10.07 9.95
N SER A 81 -10.26 -10.18 10.94
CA SER A 81 -9.99 -10.84 12.24
C SER A 81 -9.45 -12.27 12.09
N GLU A 82 -9.94 -13.04 11.12
CA GLU A 82 -9.46 -14.40 10.87
C GLU A 82 -7.99 -14.47 10.43
N GLY A 83 -7.51 -13.47 9.68
CA GLY A 83 -6.11 -13.39 9.27
C GLY A 83 -5.22 -13.07 10.46
N GLN A 84 -5.64 -12.07 11.26
CA GLN A 84 -4.94 -11.66 12.47
C GLN A 84 -4.88 -12.78 13.53
N GLU A 85 -5.96 -13.54 13.71
CA GLU A 85 -5.99 -14.68 14.63
C GLU A 85 -4.99 -15.76 14.22
N ARG A 86 -4.82 -16.02 12.91
CA ARG A 86 -3.85 -16.98 12.41
C ARG A 86 -2.41 -16.53 12.65
N GLU A 87 -2.12 -15.24 12.47
CA GLU A 87 -0.80 -14.64 12.76
C GLU A 87 -0.51 -14.70 14.27
N CYS A 88 -1.48 -14.35 15.11
CA CYS A 88 -1.34 -14.40 16.57
C CYS A 88 -1.14 -15.84 17.09
N LEU A 89 -1.75 -16.84 16.46
CA LEU A 89 -1.56 -18.25 16.76
C LEU A 89 -0.24 -18.82 16.23
N SER A 90 0.29 -18.28 15.13
CA SER A 90 1.58 -18.69 14.57
C SER A 90 2.79 -18.07 15.29
N GLY A 91 2.56 -17.09 16.18
CA GLY A 91 3.60 -16.49 17.01
C GLY A 91 4.55 -15.57 16.24
N ILE A 92 4.11 -15.05 15.08
CA ILE A 92 4.80 -14.02 14.29
C ILE A 92 4.15 -12.67 14.60
#